data_AF-A0A7C9EGP4-F1
#
_entry.id   AF-A0A7C9EGP4-F1
#
_cell.length_a   1.000
_cell.length_b   1.000
_cell.length_c   1.000
_cell.angle_alpha   90.00
_cell.angle_beta   90.00
_cell.angle_gamma   90.00
#
_symmetry.space_group_name_H-M   'P 1'
#
loop_
_entity.id
_entity.type
_entity.pdbx_description
1 polymer ?
#
loop_
_entity_poly.entity_id
_entity_poly.type
_entity_poly.pdbx_seq_one_letter_code
_entity_poly.pdbx_strand_id
1 'polypeptide(L)'
;RERETEMEDDEKSGAVVDTWKAERSVWLMKCPLIISKSWQARAADSDTDSQPLAKVVLSLDPLRPDDPSAVQFTMEMKGAEVGPRSYSLNMFKDFVPMCIFSESKDGSVAVEGKVEHKFD
;
A
#
# COMPACT_ATOMS: atom_id res chain seq x y z
N ARG A 1 -24.98 55.65 7.01
CA ARG A 1 -24.87 55.22 5.59
C ARG A 1 -23.67 54.30 5.53
N GLU A 2 -23.92 53.05 5.89
CA GLU A 2 -22.97 51.96 5.85
C GLU A 2 -22.62 51.67 4.37
N ARG A 3 -21.35 51.39 4.12
CA ARG A 3 -20.91 50.61 2.96
C ARG A 3 -19.81 49.70 3.49
N GLU A 4 -20.22 48.55 3.99
CA GLU A 4 -19.36 47.40 4.07
C GLU A 4 -19.08 46.97 2.63
N THR A 5 -17.84 47.15 2.18
CA THR A 5 -17.34 46.51 0.97
C THR A 5 -17.01 45.07 1.34
N GLU A 6 -17.88 44.14 0.99
CA GLU A 6 -17.55 42.72 0.89
C GLU A 6 -16.38 42.58 -0.09
N MET A 7 -15.26 42.07 0.42
CA MET A 7 -14.20 41.53 -0.44
C MET A 7 -14.64 40.12 -0.80
N GLU A 8 -15.09 39.93 -2.03
CA GLU A 8 -15.14 38.60 -2.64
C GLU A 8 -13.68 38.14 -2.77
N ASP A 9 -13.21 37.37 -1.79
CA ASP A 9 -12.03 36.53 -1.95
C ASP A 9 -12.39 35.49 -3.01
N ASP A 10 -11.97 35.77 -4.24
CA ASP A 10 -11.93 34.81 -5.35
C ASP A 10 -10.90 33.73 -4.98
N GLU A 11 -11.31 32.83 -4.07
CA GLU A 11 -10.62 31.60 -3.75
C GLU A 11 -10.55 30.79 -5.04
N LYS A 12 -9.48 30.99 -5.81
CA LYS A 12 -8.91 29.96 -6.68
C LYS A 12 -8.92 28.68 -5.86
N SER A 13 -9.87 27.80 -6.15
CA SER A 13 -10.07 26.56 -5.43
C SER A 13 -8.80 25.72 -5.58
N GLY A 14 -7.89 25.87 -4.62
CA GLY A 14 -6.82 24.92 -4.42
C GLY A 14 -7.49 23.57 -4.27
N ALA A 15 -7.11 22.60 -5.09
CA ALA A 15 -7.66 21.26 -4.98
C ALA A 15 -7.53 20.80 -3.51
N VAL A 16 -8.66 20.68 -2.82
CA VAL A 16 -8.69 20.30 -1.41
C VAL A 16 -8.26 18.85 -1.33
N VAL A 17 -7.14 18.60 -0.64
CA VAL A 17 -6.64 17.25 -0.40
C VAL A 17 -7.22 16.75 0.92
N ASP A 18 -7.90 15.62 0.88
CA ASP A 18 -8.41 14.98 2.09
C ASP A 18 -7.27 14.29 2.85
N THR A 19 -7.03 14.68 4.10
CA THR A 19 -5.90 14.20 4.92
C THR A 19 -6.30 13.25 6.04
N TRP A 20 -7.56 12.78 6.10
CA TRP A 20 -8.03 12.02 7.27
C TRP A 20 -7.26 10.70 7.52
N LYS A 21 -6.65 10.10 6.48
CA LYS A 21 -5.83 8.89 6.61
C LYS A 21 -4.32 9.17 6.63
N ALA A 22 -3.87 10.42 6.73
CA ALA A 22 -2.46 10.76 6.61
C ALA A 22 -1.56 9.99 7.59
N GLU A 23 -2.05 9.71 8.80
CA GLU A 23 -1.31 8.97 9.83
C GLU A 23 -1.40 7.44 9.72
N ARG A 24 -2.16 6.92 8.75
CA ARG A 24 -2.32 5.48 8.56
C ARG A 24 -1.00 4.86 8.08
N SER A 25 -0.54 3.81 8.77
CA SER A 25 0.61 3.03 8.32
C SER A 25 0.26 2.13 7.14
N VAL A 26 1.07 2.21 6.08
CA VAL A 26 0.93 1.42 4.85
C VAL A 26 2.22 0.64 4.59
N TRP A 27 2.09 -0.55 4.01
CA TRP A 27 3.21 -1.35 3.53
C TRP A 27 3.35 -1.18 2.03
N LEU A 28 4.58 -0.92 1.58
CA LEU A 28 4.91 -0.85 0.16
C LEU A 28 5.67 -2.12 -0.22
N MET A 29 5.18 -2.88 -1.19
CA MET A 29 5.86 -4.09 -1.66
C MET A 29 6.24 -3.99 -3.13
N LYS A 30 7.47 -4.38 -3.47
CA LYS A 30 7.88 -4.59 -4.86
C LYS A 30 7.31 -5.93 -5.32
N CYS A 31 6.45 -5.90 -6.35
CA CYS A 31 5.86 -7.11 -6.90
C CYS A 31 6.57 -7.51 -8.21
N PRO A 32 7.21 -8.70 -8.27
CA PRO A 32 7.75 -9.23 -9.52
C PRO A 32 6.68 -9.38 -10.62
N LEU A 33 7.06 -9.10 -11.88
CA LEU A 33 6.13 -9.08 -13.02
C LEU A 33 5.36 -10.39 -13.23
N ILE A 34 5.97 -11.54 -12.95
CA ILE A 34 5.30 -12.83 -13.10
C ILE A 34 4.13 -12.95 -12.12
N ILE A 35 4.31 -12.45 -10.89
CA ILE A 35 3.29 -12.47 -9.83
C ILE A 35 2.17 -11.49 -10.18
N SER A 36 2.50 -10.25 -10.58
CA SER A 36 1.49 -9.25 -10.91
C SER A 36 0.58 -9.70 -12.05
N LYS A 37 1.15 -10.36 -13.07
CA LYS A 37 0.39 -10.94 -14.19
C LYS A 37 -0.55 -12.06 -13.72
N SER A 38 -0.06 -12.97 -12.87
CA SER A 38 -0.88 -14.05 -12.32
C SER A 38 -2.04 -13.51 -11.46
N TRP A 39 -1.83 -12.45 -10.67
CA TRP A 39 -2.88 -11.81 -9.89
C TRP A 39 -3.93 -11.12 -10.77
N GLN A 40 -3.49 -10.40 -11.81
CA GLN A 40 -4.39 -9.77 -12.78
C GLN A 40 -5.23 -10.79 -13.55
N ALA A 41 -4.64 -11.91 -13.97
CA ALA A 41 -5.35 -12.97 -14.65
C ALA A 41 -6.46 -13.59 -13.79
N ARG A 42 -6.24 -13.70 -12.47
CA ARG A 42 -7.27 -14.17 -11.53
C ARG A 42 -8.34 -13.10 -11.29
N ALA A 43 -7.96 -11.83 -11.11
CA ALA A 43 -8.94 -10.75 -10.93
C ALA A 43 -9.92 -10.60 -12.11
N ALA A 44 -9.52 -10.99 -13.33
CA ALA A 44 -10.39 -11.00 -14.50
C ALA A 44 -11.41 -12.16 -14.50
N ASP A 45 -11.23 -13.16 -13.66
CA ASP A 45 -12.10 -14.33 -13.55
C ASP A 45 -13.19 -14.04 -12.50
N SER A 46 -14.41 -13.77 -12.99
CA SER A 46 -15.54 -13.22 -12.22
C SER A 46 -15.99 -14.08 -11.03
N ASP A 47 -15.64 -15.38 -11.01
CA ASP A 47 -15.94 -16.30 -9.91
C ASP A 47 -14.93 -16.24 -8.76
N THR A 48 -13.81 -15.50 -8.92
CA THR A 48 -12.68 -15.53 -7.97
C THR A 48 -12.47 -14.25 -7.18
N ASP A 49 -13.34 -13.24 -7.31
CA ASP A 49 -13.20 -11.91 -6.69
C ASP A 49 -13.13 -11.96 -5.14
N SER A 50 -13.54 -13.09 -4.55
CA SER A 50 -13.47 -13.34 -3.10
C SER A 50 -12.30 -14.23 -2.65
N GLN A 51 -11.50 -14.77 -3.57
CA GLN A 51 -10.43 -15.70 -3.21
C GLN A 51 -9.11 -14.96 -2.90
N PRO A 52 -8.46 -15.26 -1.76
CA PRO A 52 -7.18 -14.63 -1.42
C PRO A 52 -6.10 -15.03 -2.44
N LEU A 53 -5.41 -14.01 -2.97
CA LEU A 53 -4.34 -14.17 -3.97
C LEU A 53 -3.07 -14.78 -3.37
N ALA A 54 -2.73 -14.35 -2.15
CA ALA A 54 -1.53 -14.74 -1.43
C ALA A 54 -1.74 -14.62 0.09
N LYS A 55 -0.78 -15.14 0.86
CA LYS A 55 -0.67 -14.99 2.30
C LYS A 55 0.73 -14.49 2.64
N VAL A 56 0.83 -13.47 3.48
CA VAL A 56 2.10 -13.08 4.11
C VAL A 56 2.25 -13.83 5.43
N VAL A 57 3.41 -14.44 5.64
CA VAL A 57 3.76 -15.17 6.86
C VAL A 57 4.89 -14.42 7.56
N LEU A 58 4.69 -14.15 8.84
CA LEU A 58 5.71 -13.64 9.75
C LEU A 58 6.18 -14.79 10.64
N SER A 59 7.46 -15.12 10.54
CA SER A 59 8.12 -16.09 11.40
C SER A 59 9.00 -15.37 12.40
N LEU A 60 8.88 -15.75 13.67
CA LEU A 60 9.65 -15.19 14.79
C LEU A 60 10.38 -16.33 15.49
N ASP A 61 11.71 -16.24 15.61
CA ASP A 61 12.50 -17.16 16.44
C ASP A 61 12.74 -16.55 17.83
N PRO A 62 12.02 -17.00 18.88
CA PRO A 62 12.12 -16.43 20.21
C PRO A 62 13.46 -16.74 20.91
N LEU A 63 14.24 -17.71 20.40
CA LEU A 63 15.53 -18.07 20.99
C LEU A 63 16.66 -17.15 20.52
N ARG A 64 16.40 -16.28 19.52
CA ARG A 64 17.39 -15.39 18.91
C ARG A 64 16.88 -13.95 18.82
N PRO A 65 16.42 -13.32 19.92
CA PRO A 65 15.74 -12.02 19.87
C PRO A 65 16.60 -10.88 19.28
N ASP A 66 17.92 -10.98 19.38
CA ASP A 66 18.85 -9.95 18.91
C ASP A 66 19.31 -10.15 17.45
N ASP A 67 18.89 -11.25 16.81
CA ASP A 67 19.29 -11.55 15.44
C ASP A 67 18.31 -10.91 14.43
N PRO A 68 18.78 -10.06 13.48
CA PRO A 68 17.91 -9.50 12.44
C PRO A 68 17.19 -10.56 11.61
N SER A 69 17.76 -11.78 11.53
CA SER A 69 17.19 -12.94 10.85
C SER A 69 16.13 -13.69 11.66
N ALA A 70 15.92 -13.33 12.94
CA ALA A 70 14.89 -13.92 13.79
C ALA A 70 13.48 -13.49 13.38
N VAL A 71 13.35 -12.38 12.66
CA VAL A 71 12.10 -11.92 12.06
C VAL A 71 12.18 -12.14 10.56
N GLN A 72 11.38 -13.08 10.05
CA GLN A 72 11.35 -13.39 8.62
C GLN A 72 9.95 -13.19 8.06
N PHE A 73 9.85 -12.46 6.96
CA PHE A 73 8.62 -12.34 6.19
C PHE A 73 8.71 -13.21 4.94
N THR A 74 7.68 -13.99 4.66
CA THR A 74 7.53 -14.71 3.40
C THR A 74 6.14 -14.49 2.83
N MET A 75 5.98 -14.67 1.52
CA MET A 75 4.73 -14.59 0.81
C MET A 75 4.45 -15.92 0.11
N GLU A 76 3.34 -16.56 0.47
CA GLU A 76 2.87 -17.79 -0.14
C GLU A 76 1.77 -17.50 -1.16
N MET A 77 1.94 -17.98 -2.39
CA MET A 77 0.96 -17.81 -3.47
C MET A 77 -0.11 -18.89 -3.43
N LYS A 78 -1.39 -18.52 -3.56
CA LYS A 78 -2.45 -19.50 -3.78
C LYS A 78 -2.59 -19.82 -5.28
N GLY A 79 -2.78 -21.09 -5.61
CA GLY A 79 -3.11 -21.52 -6.99
C GLY A 79 -1.97 -21.42 -8.01
N ALA A 80 -0.71 -21.28 -7.58
CA ALA A 80 0.42 -21.34 -8.51
C ALA A 80 0.69 -22.79 -8.93
N GLU A 81 0.25 -23.17 -10.14
CA GLU A 81 0.62 -24.45 -10.76
C GLU A 81 2.03 -24.44 -11.34
N VAL A 82 2.58 -23.25 -11.63
CA VAL A 82 3.91 -23.05 -12.21
C VAL A 82 4.67 -21.97 -11.42
N GLY A 83 5.82 -22.32 -10.84
CA GLY A 83 6.74 -21.39 -10.16
C GLY A 83 6.86 -21.58 -8.63
N PRO A 84 7.74 -20.79 -7.98
CA PRO A 84 7.93 -20.84 -6.53
C PRO A 84 6.62 -20.56 -5.79
N ARG A 85 6.25 -21.45 -4.87
CA ARG A 85 5.05 -21.28 -4.01
C ARG A 85 5.26 -20.27 -2.90
N SER A 86 6.51 -19.98 -2.54
CA SER A 86 6.88 -19.08 -1.46
C SER A 86 8.02 -18.15 -1.90
N TYR A 87 7.92 -16.89 -1.54
CA TYR A 87 8.90 -15.84 -1.79
C TYR A 87 9.33 -15.24 -0.46
N SER A 88 10.62 -15.12 -0.21
CA SER A 88 11.11 -14.34 0.93
C SER A 88 10.88 -12.85 0.66
N LEU A 89 10.46 -12.11 1.68
CA LEU A 89 10.25 -10.67 1.62
C LEU A 89 11.28 -10.00 2.54
N ASN A 90 12.21 -9.23 1.98
CA ASN A 90 13.13 -8.47 2.82
C ASN A 90 12.47 -7.15 3.21
N MET A 91 12.49 -6.84 4.51
CA MET A 91 11.89 -5.62 5.05
C MET A 91 12.95 -4.55 5.24
N PHE A 92 12.69 -3.36 4.70
CA PHE A 92 13.49 -2.17 4.85
C PHE A 92 12.71 -1.11 5.62
N LYS A 93 13.41 -0.46 6.55
CA LYS A 93 12.91 0.71 7.29
C LYS A 93 13.71 1.98 7.03
N ASP A 94 14.89 1.84 6.43
CA ASP A 94 15.72 2.96 6.01
C ASP A 94 15.40 3.33 4.56
N PHE A 95 14.48 4.27 4.40
CA PHE A 95 14.06 4.80 3.11
C PHE A 95 13.61 6.26 3.26
N VAL A 96 13.62 6.99 2.14
CA VAL A 96 13.10 8.37 2.09
C VAL A 96 11.60 8.34 2.44
N PRO A 97 11.13 9.16 3.41
CA PRO A 97 9.72 9.18 3.80
C PRO A 97 8.77 9.32 2.60
N MET A 98 7.72 8.49 2.56
CA MET A 98 6.75 8.44 1.46
C MET A 98 5.32 8.50 2.00
N CYS A 99 4.51 9.37 1.39
CA CYS A 99 3.06 9.39 1.57
C CYS A 99 2.39 8.83 0.33
N ILE A 100 1.30 8.10 0.51
CA ILE A 100 0.48 7.56 -0.56
C ILE A 100 -0.69 8.50 -0.82
N PHE A 101 -0.93 8.81 -2.08
CA PHE A 101 -2.08 9.61 -2.51
C PHE A 101 -2.97 8.76 -3.43
N SER A 102 -4.27 8.93 -3.30
CA SER A 102 -5.26 8.38 -4.24
C SER A 102 -5.94 9.54 -4.96
N GLU A 103 -6.31 9.28 -6.21
CA GLU A 103 -7.16 10.15 -7.02
C GLU A 103 -8.36 9.32 -7.51
N SER A 104 -9.57 9.78 -7.21
CA SER A 104 -10.80 9.13 -7.68
C SER A 104 -11.20 9.64 -9.07
N LYS A 105 -12.16 8.95 -9.70
CA LYS A 105 -12.61 9.26 -11.08
C LYS A 105 -13.21 10.67 -11.24
N ASP A 106 -13.69 11.25 -10.15
CA ASP A 106 -14.22 12.62 -10.09
C ASP A 106 -13.14 13.67 -9.78
N GLY A 107 -11.86 13.26 -9.69
CA GLY A 107 -10.72 14.15 -9.47
C GLY A 107 -10.48 14.52 -8.00
N SER A 108 -11.18 13.92 -7.05
CA SER A 108 -10.89 14.13 -5.62
C SER A 108 -9.56 13.46 -5.25
N VAL A 109 -8.73 14.16 -4.47
CA VAL A 109 -7.40 13.69 -4.04
C VAL A 109 -7.41 13.48 -2.53
N ALA A 110 -6.88 12.34 -2.08
CA ALA A 110 -6.75 12.03 -0.66
C ALA A 110 -5.36 11.47 -0.33
N VAL A 111 -4.88 11.77 0.88
CA VAL A 111 -3.73 11.08 1.50
C VAL A 111 -4.24 9.77 2.09
N GLU A 112 -3.67 8.65 1.63
CA GLU A 112 -4.06 7.29 2.05
C GLU A 112 -3.23 6.75 3.21
N GLY A 113 -2.09 7.39 3.50
CA GLY A 113 -1.22 7.06 4.62
C GLY A 113 0.25 7.26 4.34
N LYS A 114 1.07 6.84 5.30
CA LYS A 114 2.53 6.88 5.28
C LYS A 114 3.10 5.48 5.15
N VAL A 115 4.13 5.34 4.32
CA VAL A 115 4.85 4.07 4.19
C VAL A 115 5.74 3.89 5.41
N GLU A 116 5.51 2.83 6.17
CA GLU A 116 6.32 2.47 7.36
C GLU A 116 7.28 1.32 7.08
N HIS A 117 6.88 0.43 6.16
CA HIS A 117 7.64 -0.76 5.83
C HIS A 117 7.68 -0.92 4.31
N LYS A 118 8.89 -1.10 3.78
CA LYS A 118 9.12 -1.41 2.38
C LYS A 118 9.59 -2.86 2.25
N PHE A 119 8.94 -3.64 1.40
CA PHE A 119 9.25 -5.03 1.10
C PHE A 119 9.72 -5.17 -0.34
N ASP A 120 10.67 -6.07 -0.58
CA ASP A 120 11.24 -6.32 -1.91
C ASP A 120 11.25 -7.79 -2.36
#